data_AF-A0A6I4IM84-F1
#
_entry.id   AF-A0A6I4IM84-F1
#
_cell.length_a   1.000
_cell.length_b   1.000
_cell.length_c   1.000
_cell.angle_alpha   90.00
_cell.angle_beta   90.00
_cell.angle_gamma   90.00
#
_symmetry.space_group_name_H-M   'P 1'
#
loop_
_entity.id
_entity.type
_entity.pdbx_description
1 polymer ?
#
loop_
_entity_poly.entity_id
_entity_poly.type
_entity_poly.pdbx_seq_one_letter_code
_entity_poly.pdbx_strand_id
1 'polypeptide(L)'
;LKLTPSGEIFLDYCHKILALCDEAKRSIHPDAPPSGPLRIGAIESSATTRLPNLLAKYHQRFPEVSIQIITGTWKQLLVDISQHKLDGAIVAGNIEFPMLNKLGIYQEDMVLIASHSLGEIHCQEDLIG
;
A
#
# COMPACT_ATOMS: atom_id res chain seq x y z
N LEU A 1 5.46 -21.36 16.02
CA LEU A 1 4.55 -22.13 15.13
C LEU A 1 4.88 -21.73 13.69
N LYS A 2 5.04 -22.69 12.78
CA LYS A 2 5.23 -22.43 11.34
C LYS A 2 4.30 -23.35 10.57
N LEU A 3 3.66 -22.83 9.52
CA LEU A 3 2.73 -23.60 8.70
C LEU A 3 3.48 -24.67 7.89
N THR A 4 2.76 -25.75 7.57
CA THR A 4 3.22 -26.73 6.58
C THR A 4 3.03 -26.18 5.17
N PRO A 5 3.70 -26.73 4.15
CA PRO A 5 3.49 -26.29 2.76
C PRO A 5 2.02 -26.35 2.31
N SER A 6 1.29 -27.40 2.68
CA SER A 6 -0.15 -27.49 2.40
C SER A 6 -0.97 -26.47 3.19
N GLY A 7 -0.51 -26.11 4.40
CA GLY A 7 -1.12 -25.07 5.22
C GLY A 7 -1.02 -23.68 4.60
N GLU A 8 0.14 -23.33 4.00
CA GLU A 8 0.32 -22.07 3.26
C GLU A 8 -0.63 -21.98 2.06
N ILE A 9 -0.76 -23.07 1.29
CA ILE A 9 -1.69 -23.13 0.15
C ILE A 9 -3.14 -22.93 0.63
N PHE A 10 -3.54 -23.62 1.70
CA PHE A 10 -4.89 -23.51 2.23
C PHE A 10 -5.18 -22.10 2.79
N LEU A 11 -4.19 -21.47 3.44
CA LEU A 11 -4.30 -20.10 3.96
C LEU A 11 -4.59 -19.10 2.83
N ASP A 12 -3.94 -19.22 1.68
CA ASP A 12 -4.21 -18.37 0.52
C ASP A 12 -5.67 -18.52 0.02
N TYR A 13 -6.24 -19.73 0.04
CA TYR A 13 -7.65 -19.94 -0.29
C TYR A 13 -8.59 -19.36 0.77
N CYS A 14 -8.26 -19.49 2.06
CA CYS A 14 -9.03 -18.89 3.13
C CYS A 14 -9.13 -17.36 2.97
N HIS A 15 -8.04 -16.68 2.62
CA HIS A 15 -8.06 -15.24 2.35
C HIS A 15 -9.01 -14.87 1.19
N LYS A 16 -8.97 -15.64 0.09
CA LYS A 16 -9.86 -15.43 -1.06
C LYS A 16 -11.34 -15.60 -0.69
N ILE A 17 -11.67 -16.66 0.05
CA ILE A 17 -13.05 -16.93 0.48
C ILE A 17 -13.57 -15.81 1.39
N LEU A 18 -12.77 -15.38 2.36
CA LEU A 18 -13.16 -14.31 3.27
C LEU A 18 -13.36 -12.98 2.53
N ALA A 19 -12.47 -12.65 1.59
CA ALA A 19 -12.60 -11.45 0.76
C ALA A 19 -13.92 -11.46 -0.04
N LEU A 20 -14.29 -12.60 -0.64
CA LEU A 20 -15.56 -12.76 -1.36
C LEU A 20 -16.78 -12.62 -0.42
N CYS A 21 -16.71 -13.17 0.78
CA CYS A 21 -17.78 -12.99 1.78
C CYS A 21 -17.97 -11.52 2.15
N ASP A 22 -16.88 -10.78 2.33
CA ASP A 22 -16.94 -9.35 2.67
C ASP A 22 -17.44 -8.50 1.49
N GLU A 23 -17.04 -8.81 0.26
CA GLU A 23 -17.56 -8.19 -0.95
C GLU A 23 -19.08 -8.41 -1.10
N ALA A 24 -19.54 -9.65 -0.88
CA ALA A 24 -20.96 -9.98 -0.93
C ALA A 24 -21.77 -9.19 0.10
N LYS A 25 -21.28 -9.09 1.35
CA LYS A 25 -21.92 -8.29 2.41
C LYS A 25 -22.02 -6.80 2.05
N ARG A 26 -20.95 -6.23 1.47
CA ARG A 26 -20.94 -4.82 1.04
C ARG A 26 -21.93 -4.57 -0.10
N SER A 27 -22.03 -5.51 -1.04
CA SER A 27 -22.91 -5.40 -2.21
C SER A 27 -24.40 -5.32 -1.84
N ILE A 28 -24.81 -5.97 -0.75
CA ILE A 28 -26.21 -5.95 -0.27
C ILE A 28 -26.51 -4.80 0.71
N HIS A 29 -25.49 -4.11 1.24
CA HIS A 29 -25.65 -2.94 2.12
C HIS A 29 -24.68 -1.82 1.72
N PRO A 30 -24.89 -1.15 0.57
CA PRO A 30 -23.95 -0.16 0.05
C PRO A 30 -23.81 1.08 0.95
N ASP A 31 -24.84 1.39 1.74
CA ASP A 31 -24.85 2.55 2.66
C ASP A 31 -24.32 2.21 4.06
N ALA A 32 -23.96 0.95 4.33
CA ALA A 32 -23.40 0.59 5.62
C ALA A 32 -22.04 1.29 5.84
N PRO A 33 -21.78 1.82 7.04
CA PRO A 33 -20.49 2.41 7.33
C PRO A 33 -19.38 1.34 7.18
N PRO A 34 -18.20 1.71 6.64
CA PRO A 34 -17.04 0.82 6.61
C PRO A 34 -16.73 0.24 7.98
N SER A 35 -16.43 -1.07 8.02
CA SER A 35 -16.08 -1.80 9.23
C SER A 35 -15.18 -2.99 8.93
N GLY A 36 -14.46 -3.49 9.93
CA GLY A 36 -13.61 -4.66 9.82
C GLY A 36 -12.15 -4.32 9.48
N PRO A 37 -11.33 -5.32 9.10
CA PRO A 37 -9.92 -5.08 8.81
C PRO A 37 -9.74 -4.32 7.50
N LEU A 38 -8.82 -3.34 7.51
CA LEU A 38 -8.32 -2.65 6.32
C LEU A 38 -6.79 -2.81 6.27
N ARG A 39 -6.32 -3.68 5.38
CA ARG A 39 -4.91 -4.07 5.25
C ARG A 39 -4.27 -3.32 4.09
N ILE A 40 -3.41 -2.36 4.40
CA ILE A 40 -2.75 -1.50 3.41
C ILE A 40 -1.25 -1.78 3.39
N GLY A 41 -0.76 -2.11 2.19
CA GLY A 41 0.66 -2.18 1.88
C GLY A 41 1.24 -0.78 1.66
N ALA A 42 2.49 -0.55 2.04
CA ALA A 42 3.18 0.68 1.71
C ALA A 42 4.68 0.45 1.52
N ILE A 43 5.29 1.18 0.59
CA ILE A 43 6.73 1.35 0.62
C ILE A 43 7.12 2.17 1.86
N GLU A 44 8.32 1.93 2.39
CA GLU A 44 8.75 2.48 3.69
C GLU A 44 8.68 4.02 3.74
N SER A 45 9.08 4.70 2.66
CA SER A 45 9.00 6.17 2.57
C SER A 45 7.56 6.69 2.73
N SER A 46 6.57 6.02 2.12
CA SER A 46 5.16 6.38 2.22
C SER A 46 4.54 6.00 3.58
N ALA A 47 4.96 4.86 4.15
CA ALA A 47 4.47 4.33 5.42
C ALA A 47 4.78 5.28 6.59
N THR A 48 5.97 5.87 6.59
CA THR A 48 6.47 6.64 7.72
C THR A 48 6.06 8.11 7.68
N THR A 49 5.96 8.71 6.49
CA THR A 49 5.85 10.18 6.38
C THR A 49 4.45 10.70 6.13
N ARG A 50 3.65 10.01 5.30
CA ARG A 50 2.37 10.54 4.78
C ARG A 50 1.16 9.76 5.26
N LEU A 51 1.27 8.44 5.28
CA LEU A 51 0.17 7.57 5.69
C LEU A 51 -0.38 7.82 7.10
N PRO A 52 0.44 8.10 8.14
CA PRO A 52 -0.07 8.22 9.50
C PRO A 52 -1.18 9.26 9.65
N ASN A 53 -0.98 10.45 9.06
CA ASN A 53 -1.97 11.53 9.14
C ASN A 53 -3.27 11.22 8.38
N LEU A 54 -3.17 10.56 7.22
CA LEU A 54 -4.33 10.15 6.43
C LEU A 54 -5.13 9.08 7.17
N LEU A 55 -4.45 8.07 7.70
CA LEU A 55 -5.06 6.95 8.39
C LEU A 55 -5.65 7.35 9.74
N ALA A 56 -5.03 8.31 10.45
CA ALA A 56 -5.61 8.89 11.66
C ALA A 56 -6.96 9.56 11.39
N LYS A 57 -7.06 10.37 10.33
CA LYS A 57 -8.34 11.01 9.92
C LYS A 57 -9.37 9.96 9.49
N TYR A 58 -8.95 8.94 8.75
CA TYR A 58 -9.83 7.85 8.33
C TYR A 58 -10.37 7.07 9.54
N HIS A 59 -9.52 6.72 10.49
CA HIS A 59 -9.91 6.01 11.72
C HIS A 59 -10.85 6.85 12.60
N GLN A 60 -10.61 8.16 12.72
CA GLN A 60 -11.53 9.06 13.43
C GLN A 60 -12.93 9.08 12.81
N ARG A 61 -13.02 8.99 11.47
CA ARG A 61 -14.30 8.96 10.76
C ARG A 61 -14.97 7.59 10.80
N PHE A 62 -14.19 6.51 10.82
CA PHE A 62 -14.65 5.13 10.78
C PHE A 62 -13.95 4.29 11.88
N PRO A 63 -14.37 4.44 13.15
CA PRO A 63 -13.71 3.78 14.29
C PRO A 63 -13.82 2.25 14.26
N GLU A 64 -14.86 1.71 13.60
CA GLU A 64 -15.08 0.27 13.42
C GLU A 64 -14.14 -0.37 12.38
N VAL A 65 -13.29 0.44 11.72
CA VAL A 65 -12.26 -0.07 10.81
C VAL A 65 -10.96 -0.27 11.58
N SER A 66 -10.50 -1.53 11.59
CA SER A 66 -9.20 -1.94 12.11
C SER A 66 -8.14 -1.80 11.03
N ILE A 67 -7.37 -0.71 11.05
CA ILE A 67 -6.33 -0.44 10.07
C ILE A 67 -5.05 -1.23 10.39
N GLN A 68 -4.50 -1.91 9.40
CA GLN A 68 -3.21 -2.60 9.47
C GLN A 68 -2.30 -2.11 8.34
N ILE A 69 -1.07 -1.70 8.68
CA ILE A 69 -0.07 -1.27 7.70
C ILE A 69 1.03 -2.33 7.62
N ILE A 70 1.36 -2.74 6.39
CA ILE A 70 2.47 -3.65 6.10
C ILE A 70 3.46 -2.93 5.19
N THR A 71 4.71 -2.85 5.62
CA THR A 71 5.80 -2.33 4.81
C THR A 71 6.40 -3.42 3.94
N GLY A 72 6.65 -3.13 2.67
CA GLY A 72 7.25 -4.11 1.77
C GLY A 72 7.80 -3.49 0.50
N THR A 73 8.51 -4.31 -0.28
CA THR A 73 8.94 -3.92 -1.63
C THR A 73 7.74 -3.86 -2.57
N TRP A 74 7.79 -2.99 -3.58
CA TRP A 74 6.71 -2.88 -4.57
C TRP A 74 6.27 -4.22 -5.16
N LYS A 75 7.22 -5.11 -5.52
CA LYS A 75 6.91 -6.45 -6.06
C LYS A 75 6.14 -7.30 -5.06
N GLN A 76 6.56 -7.30 -3.80
CA GLN A 76 5.92 -8.09 -2.76
C GLN A 76 4.51 -7.60 -2.48
N LEU A 77 4.31 -6.27 -2.37
CA LEU A 77 2.99 -5.70 -2.12
C LEU A 77 1.99 -6.03 -3.23
N LEU A 78 2.43 -6.05 -4.50
CA LEU A 78 1.57 -6.41 -5.62
C LEU A 78 1.18 -7.89 -5.60
N VAL A 79 2.11 -8.78 -5.25
CA VAL A 79 1.82 -10.20 -5.04
C VAL A 79 0.80 -10.36 -3.89
N ASP A 80 1.01 -9.66 -2.78
CA ASP A 80 0.13 -9.76 -1.61
C ASP A 80 -1.29 -9.25 -1.89
N ILE A 81 -1.46 -8.22 -2.74
CA ILE A 81 -2.79 -7.81 -3.23
C ILE A 81 -3.42 -8.94 -4.07
N SER A 82 -2.68 -9.50 -5.04
CA SER A 82 -3.20 -10.60 -5.88
C SER A 82 -3.59 -11.85 -5.09
N GLN A 83 -3.03 -12.03 -3.90
CA GLN A 83 -3.32 -13.13 -2.98
C GLN A 83 -4.37 -12.76 -1.92
N HIS A 84 -5.00 -11.58 -2.00
CA HIS A 84 -5.97 -11.06 -1.02
C HIS A 84 -5.43 -10.94 0.41
N LYS A 85 -4.10 -10.86 0.56
CA LYS A 85 -3.43 -10.57 1.83
C LYS A 85 -3.51 -9.08 2.16
N LEU A 86 -3.54 -8.23 1.13
CA LEU A 86 -3.74 -6.79 1.21
C LEU A 86 -5.01 -6.37 0.46
N ASP A 87 -5.66 -5.33 0.96
CA ASP A 87 -6.81 -4.70 0.31
C ASP A 87 -6.37 -3.56 -0.64
N GLY A 88 -5.14 -3.08 -0.49
CA GLY A 88 -4.52 -2.11 -1.39
C GLY A 88 -3.06 -1.84 -1.02
N ALA A 89 -2.33 -1.12 -1.88
CA ALA A 89 -0.96 -0.70 -1.58
C ALA A 89 -0.65 0.70 -2.11
N ILE A 90 0.20 1.42 -1.37
CA ILE A 90 0.79 2.69 -1.77
C ILE A 90 2.23 2.47 -2.21
N VAL A 91 2.49 2.78 -3.47
CA VAL A 91 3.77 2.58 -4.13
C VAL A 91 4.19 3.86 -4.86
N ALA A 92 5.49 4.04 -5.07
CA ALA A 92 6.02 5.13 -5.85
C ALA A 92 6.19 4.72 -7.32
N GLY A 93 5.83 5.62 -8.23
CA GLY A 93 5.98 5.44 -9.67
C GLY A 93 4.74 4.87 -10.38
N ASN A 94 4.74 4.97 -11.71
CA ASN A 94 3.68 4.42 -12.54
C ASN A 94 3.96 2.95 -12.87
N ILE A 95 3.44 2.05 -12.05
CA ILE A 95 3.63 0.60 -12.23
C ILE A 95 2.48 0.04 -13.06
N GLU A 96 2.74 -0.56 -14.20
CA GLU A 96 1.69 -1.25 -14.97
C GLU A 96 1.39 -2.63 -14.40
N PHE A 97 0.15 -2.82 -13.94
CA PHE A 97 -0.38 -4.11 -13.52
C PHE A 97 -1.81 -4.24 -14.06
N PRO A 98 -2.04 -5.09 -15.08
CA PRO A 98 -3.32 -5.14 -15.80
C PRO A 98 -4.53 -5.51 -14.94
N MET A 99 -4.31 -6.20 -13.81
CA MET A 99 -5.39 -6.70 -12.95
C MET A 99 -5.70 -5.81 -11.74
N LEU A 100 -5.04 -4.63 -11.63
CA LEU A 100 -5.23 -3.73 -10.49
C LEU A 100 -5.66 -2.34 -10.93
N ASN A 101 -6.64 -1.80 -10.22
CA ASN A 101 -7.00 -0.39 -10.32
C ASN A 101 -5.92 0.48 -9.70
N LYS A 102 -5.65 1.63 -10.31
CA LYS A 102 -4.63 2.58 -9.85
C LYS A 102 -5.25 3.95 -9.65
N LEU A 103 -4.82 4.62 -8.59
CA LEU A 103 -5.22 5.98 -8.27
C LEU A 103 -3.97 6.79 -7.90
N GLY A 104 -3.77 7.93 -8.57
CA GLY A 104 -2.74 8.89 -8.19
C GLY A 104 -3.15 9.58 -6.90
N ILE A 105 -2.42 9.35 -5.81
CA ILE A 105 -2.73 9.95 -4.49
C ILE A 105 -2.05 11.33 -4.35
N TYR A 106 -0.81 11.44 -4.85
CA TYR A 106 -0.04 12.67 -4.88
C TYR A 106 1.13 12.54 -5.87
N GLN A 107 1.78 13.68 -6.16
CA GLN A 107 3.03 13.75 -6.91
C GLN A 107 4.13 14.30 -5.99
N GLU A 108 5.33 13.76 -6.10
CA GLU A 108 6.51 14.23 -5.37
C GLU A 108 7.50 14.86 -6.34
N ASP A 109 8.04 16.01 -5.94
CA ASP A 109 9.12 16.68 -6.65
C ASP A 109 10.45 16.01 -6.31
N MET A 110 11.16 15.58 -7.34
CA MET A 110 12.52 15.05 -7.19
C MET A 110 13.49 16.21 -7.07
N VAL A 111 14.24 16.26 -5.96
CA VAL A 111 15.26 17.28 -5.72
C VAL A 111 16.64 16.65 -5.65
N LEU A 112 17.64 17.38 -6.14
CA LEU A 112 19.04 17.02 -6.00
C LEU A 112 19.57 17.54 -4.66
N ILE A 113 20.23 16.66 -3.89
CA ILE A 113 20.95 17.04 -2.67
C ILE A 113 22.44 16.82 -2.95
N ALA A 114 23.21 17.89 -2.93
CA ALA A 114 24.66 17.88 -3.16
C ALA A 114 25.39 18.64 -2.05
N SER A 115 26.68 18.35 -1.88
CA SER A 115 27.52 19.11 -0.95
C SER A 115 27.63 20.56 -1.41
N HIS A 116 27.57 21.51 -0.47
CA HIS A 116 27.79 22.92 -0.74
C HIS A 116 29.15 23.19 -1.42
N SER A 117 30.12 22.29 -1.28
CA SER A 117 31.44 22.42 -1.91
C SER A 117 31.42 22.30 -3.45
N LEU A 118 30.36 21.75 -4.05
CA LEU A 118 30.25 21.64 -5.51
C LEU A 118 29.89 22.97 -6.21
N GLY A 119 29.53 24.01 -5.46
CA GLY A 119 29.03 25.25 -6.06
C GLY A 119 27.62 25.09 -6.65
N GLU A 120 27.25 25.98 -7.58
CA GLU A 120 25.97 25.89 -8.27
C GLU A 120 25.97 24.75 -9.30
N ILE A 121 24.93 23.93 -9.28
CA ILE A 121 24.75 22.79 -10.18
C ILE A 121 23.69 23.15 -11.22
N HIS A 122 24.12 23.28 -12.47
CA HIS A 122 23.27 23.63 -13.61
C HIS A 122 23.05 22.43 -14.54
N CYS A 123 24.00 21.48 -14.58
CA CYS A 123 23.93 20.29 -15.42
C CYS A 123 24.47 19.01 -14.75
N GLN A 124 24.30 17.86 -15.42
CA GLN A 124 24.75 16.57 -14.88
C GLN A 124 26.28 16.50 -14.81
N GLU A 125 27.00 17.17 -15.71
CA GLU A 125 28.47 17.19 -15.71
C GLU A 125 29.04 17.81 -14.40
N ASP A 126 28.33 18.76 -13.80
CA ASP A 126 28.73 19.40 -12.54
C ASP A 126 28.76 18.41 -11.36
N LEU A 127 28.07 17.26 -11.47
CA LEU A 127 28.03 16.23 -10.43
C LEU A 127 29.25 15.31 -10.42
N ILE A 128 30.07 15.34 -11.47
CA ILE A 128 31.11 14.33 -11.68
C ILE A 128 32.43 14.71 -10.97
N GLY A 129 32.63 15.98 -10.62
CA GLY A 129 33.83 16.47 -9.94
C GLY A 129 35.03 16.61 -10.86
#